data_AF-Q3LTW4-F1
#
_entry.id   AF-Q3LTW4-F1
#
_cell.length_a   1.000
_cell.length_b   1.000
_cell.length_c   1.000
_cell.angle_alpha   90.00
_cell.angle_beta   90.00
_cell.angle_gamma   90.00
#
_symmetry.space_group_name_H-M   'P 1'
#
loop_
_entity.id
_entity.type
_entity.pdbx_description
1 polymer ?
#
loop_
_entity_poly.entity_id
_entity_poly.type
_entity_poly.pdbx_seq_one_letter_code
_entity_poly.pdbx_strand_id
1 'polypeptide(L)'
;MLLSSIFWLLLSNALSFRRDTAILYSRIGIIVLFYCIYLAYNNLFLTYLDNGIGLFGGLFYTSSITQIFHILIFLVSLLILNMTGFYPRKLISSEYMSLHKLIFTKLSFVKNLTVSNIILKKGEQYTIIEYTLMLLFII
;
A
#
# COMPACT_ATOMS: atom_id res chain seq x y z
N MET A 1 6.41 -12.13 7.18
CA MET A 1 5.85 -10.75 7.27
C MET A 1 4.48 -10.67 6.62
N LEU A 2 4.31 -11.13 5.37
CA LEU A 2 3.02 -11.10 4.67
C LEU A 2 1.92 -11.88 5.40
N LEU A 3 2.11 -13.17 5.66
CA LEU A 3 1.09 -14.03 6.26
C LEU A 3 0.61 -13.51 7.63
N SER A 4 1.53 -13.08 8.49
CA SER A 4 1.18 -12.41 9.75
C SER A 4 0.39 -11.11 9.52
N SER A 5 0.79 -10.28 8.57
CA SER A 5 0.09 -9.03 8.27
C SER A 5 -1.34 -9.25 7.75
N ILE A 6 -1.57 -10.29 6.95
CA ILE A 6 -2.91 -10.68 6.46
C ILE A 6 -3.80 -11.08 7.63
N PHE A 7 -3.30 -11.90 8.56
CA PHE A 7 -4.05 -12.26 9.77
C PHE A 7 -4.44 -11.04 10.59
N TRP A 8 -3.50 -10.13 10.87
CA TRP A 8 -3.78 -8.91 11.62
C TRP A 8 -4.78 -7.99 10.89
N LEU A 9 -4.68 -7.87 9.56
CA LEU A 9 -5.62 -7.08 8.76
C LEU A 9 -7.02 -7.69 8.74
N LEU A 10 -7.15 -9.01 8.65
CA LEU A 10 -8.45 -9.72 8.74
C LEU A 10 -9.13 -9.47 10.10
N LEU A 11 -8.38 -9.61 11.19
CA LEU A 11 -8.86 -9.32 12.55
C LEU A 11 -9.29 -7.85 12.69
N SER A 12 -8.53 -6.93 12.11
CA SER A 12 -8.82 -5.49 12.17
C SER A 12 -10.01 -5.09 11.30
N ASN A 13 -10.22 -5.77 10.17
CA ASN A 13 -11.38 -5.57 9.29
C ASN A 13 -12.69 -5.95 10.00
N ALA A 14 -12.70 -7.03 10.78
CA ALA A 14 -13.87 -7.44 11.55
C ALA A 14 -14.32 -6.40 12.60
N LEU A 15 -13.40 -5.53 13.05
CA LEU A 15 -13.63 -4.52 14.09
C LEU A 15 -13.96 -3.13 13.54
N SER A 16 -13.75 -2.85 12.25
CA SER A 16 -13.78 -1.48 11.72
C SER A 16 -14.75 -1.31 10.55
N PHE A 17 -15.76 -0.43 10.74
CA PHE A 17 -16.80 -0.13 9.74
C PHE A 17 -16.62 1.24 9.05
N ARG A 18 -15.58 2.00 9.40
CA ARG A 18 -15.46 3.42 9.04
C ARG A 18 -14.45 3.64 7.90
N ARG A 19 -14.83 4.39 6.87
CA ARG A 19 -14.01 4.63 5.66
C ARG A 19 -12.63 5.25 5.93
N ASP A 20 -12.46 6.02 7.00
CA ASP A 20 -11.18 6.64 7.35
C ASP A 20 -10.12 5.60 7.75
N THR A 21 -10.52 4.41 8.25
CA THR A 21 -9.58 3.33 8.60
C THR A 21 -8.97 2.68 7.36
N ALA A 22 -9.64 2.76 6.20
CA ALA A 22 -9.17 2.24 4.93
C ALA A 22 -7.84 2.83 4.46
N ILE A 23 -7.72 4.15 4.54
CA ILE A 23 -6.52 4.89 4.14
C ILE A 23 -5.38 4.61 5.13
N LEU A 24 -5.73 4.36 6.39
CA LEU A 24 -4.78 3.94 7.41
C LEU A 24 -4.23 2.55 7.06
N TYR A 25 -5.08 1.60 6.69
CA TYR A 25 -4.63 0.27 6.26
C TYR A 25 -3.79 0.29 4.99
N SER A 26 -4.12 1.11 3.99
CA SER A 26 -3.26 1.22 2.80
C SER A 26 -1.85 1.71 3.15
N ARG A 27 -1.72 2.62 4.13
CA ARG A 27 -0.41 3.08 4.62
C ARG A 27 0.33 2.01 5.41
N ILE A 28 -0.38 1.25 6.23
CA ILE A 28 0.20 0.08 6.92
C ILE A 28 0.69 -0.94 5.88
N GLY A 29 -0.09 -1.22 4.83
CA GLY A 29 0.28 -2.11 3.74
C GLY A 29 1.58 -1.68 3.05
N ILE A 30 1.73 -0.37 2.78
CA ILE A 30 2.98 0.18 2.23
C ILE A 30 4.17 -0.10 3.16
N ILE A 31 4.01 0.12 4.47
CA ILE A 31 5.08 -0.14 5.46
C ILE A 31 5.44 -1.63 5.48
N VAL A 32 4.45 -2.52 5.48
CA VAL A 32 4.66 -3.97 5.43
C VAL A 32 5.42 -4.39 4.17
N LEU A 33 5.07 -3.84 3.01
CA LEU A 33 5.77 -4.12 1.75
C LEU A 33 7.23 -3.66 1.78
N PHE A 34 7.53 -2.49 2.36
CA PHE A 34 8.92 -2.06 2.57
C PHE A 34 9.71 -3.05 3.44
N TYR A 35 9.12 -3.56 4.52
CA TYR A 35 9.76 -4.59 5.34
C TYR A 35 9.98 -5.90 4.56
N CYS A 36 9.04 -6.29 3.69
CA CYS A 36 9.19 -7.48 2.86
C CYS A 36 10.31 -7.33 1.82
N ILE A 37 10.42 -6.17 1.18
CA ILE A 37 11.51 -5.84 0.25
C ILE A 37 12.85 -5.87 0.98
N TYR A 38 12.94 -5.25 2.16
CA TYR A 38 14.16 -5.24 2.97
C TYR A 38 14.62 -6.65 3.36
N LEU A 39 13.69 -7.51 3.80
CA LEU A 39 13.99 -8.91 4.12
C LEU A 39 14.43 -9.71 2.88
N ALA A 40 13.72 -9.57 1.77
CA ALA A 40 14.06 -10.27 0.53
C ALA A 40 15.43 -9.83 -0.01
N TYR A 41 15.76 -8.54 0.10
CA TYR A 41 17.07 -8.01 -0.25
C TYR A 41 18.18 -8.60 0.63
N ASN A 42 17.98 -8.68 1.95
CA ASN A 42 18.97 -9.29 2.84
C ASN A 42 19.17 -10.79 2.54
N ASN A 43 18.11 -11.50 2.15
CA ASN A 43 18.20 -12.92 1.79
C ASN A 43 19.06 -13.18 0.55
N LEU A 44 19.22 -12.21 -0.37
CA LEU A 44 20.07 -12.36 -1.56
C LEU A 44 21.55 -12.54 -1.21
N PHE A 45 22.00 -12.07 -0.04
CA PHE A 45 23.40 -12.19 0.38
C PHE A 45 23.71 -13.51 1.09
N LEU A 46 22.73 -14.41 1.23
CA LEU A 46 22.97 -15.74 1.79
C LEU A 46 23.69 -16.62 0.77
N THR A 47 24.92 -17.02 1.09
CA THR A 47 25.80 -17.83 0.22
C THR A 47 25.19 -19.15 -0.24
N TYR A 48 24.28 -19.73 0.53
CA TYR A 48 23.62 -21.00 0.20
C TYR A 48 22.44 -20.85 -0.77
N LEU A 49 22.01 -19.62 -1.09
CA LEU A 49 20.85 -19.38 -1.93
C LEU A 49 21.13 -19.55 -3.44
N ASP A 50 22.40 -19.47 -3.85
CA ASP A 50 22.81 -19.63 -5.26
C ASP A 50 22.57 -21.04 -5.78
N ASN A 51 22.74 -22.06 -4.94
CA ASN A 51 22.47 -23.46 -5.29
C ASN A 51 20.98 -23.82 -5.23
N GLY A 52 20.14 -22.90 -4.73
CA GLY A 52 18.74 -23.13 -4.47
C GLY A 52 18.49 -23.98 -3.23
N ILE A 53 17.51 -23.58 -2.43
CA ILE A 53 17.13 -24.25 -1.18
C ILE A 53 15.71 -24.79 -1.35
N GLY A 54 15.55 -26.10 -1.17
CA GLY A 54 14.24 -26.75 -1.09
C GLY A 54 13.76 -26.79 0.37
N LEU A 55 12.66 -26.09 0.66
CA LEU A 55 11.97 -26.13 1.95
C LEU A 55 10.81 -27.16 1.90
N PHE A 56 10.45 -27.72 3.07
CA PHE A 56 9.37 -28.70 3.22
C PHE A 56 9.47 -29.91 2.29
N GLY A 57 10.66 -30.52 2.21
CA GLY A 57 10.88 -31.70 1.37
C GLY A 57 10.85 -31.41 -0.13
N GLY A 58 11.03 -30.14 -0.54
CA GLY A 58 11.04 -29.71 -1.94
C GLY A 58 9.74 -29.06 -2.41
N LEU A 59 8.74 -28.90 -1.52
CA LEU A 59 7.47 -28.25 -1.86
C LEU A 59 7.63 -26.76 -2.19
N PHE A 60 8.60 -26.10 -1.55
CA PHE A 60 8.99 -24.73 -1.87
C PHE A 60 10.44 -24.70 -2.29
N TYR A 61 10.72 -24.18 -3.48
CA TYR A 61 12.07 -23.97 -3.96
C TYR A 61 12.39 -22.48 -3.96
N THR A 62 13.44 -22.09 -3.24
CA THR A 62 13.89 -20.70 -3.15
C THR A 62 15.30 -20.58 -3.72
N SER A 63 15.44 -19.81 -4.80
CA SER A 63 16.72 -19.43 -5.39
C SER A 63 16.86 -17.91 -5.46
N SER A 64 18.04 -17.42 -5.82
CA SER A 64 18.28 -16.00 -6.05
C SER A 64 17.29 -15.41 -7.07
N ILE A 65 16.96 -16.15 -8.13
CA ILE A 65 16.00 -15.75 -9.17
C ILE A 65 14.59 -15.58 -8.59
N THR A 66 14.11 -16.53 -7.77
CA THR A 66 12.77 -16.43 -7.17
C THR A 66 12.70 -15.24 -6.21
N GLN A 67 13.77 -14.95 -5.45
CA GLN A 67 13.80 -13.79 -4.56
C GLN A 67 13.75 -12.46 -5.33
N ILE A 68 14.48 -12.35 -6.44
CA ILE A 68 14.42 -11.16 -7.32
C ILE A 68 13.00 -10.98 -7.87
N PHE A 69 12.35 -12.07 -8.27
CA PHE A 69 10.97 -12.02 -8.76
C PHE A 69 9.97 -11.56 -7.68
N HIS A 70 10.13 -12.03 -6.43
CA HIS A 70 9.33 -11.56 -5.31
C HIS A 70 9.54 -10.07 -5.02
N ILE A 71 10.77 -9.56 -5.09
CA ILE A 71 11.06 -8.13 -4.93
C ILE A 71 10.32 -7.30 -6.00
N LEU A 72 10.29 -7.78 -7.25
CA LEU A 72 9.57 -7.13 -8.34
C LEU A 72 8.06 -7.06 -8.06
N ILE A 73 7.45 -8.16 -7.63
CA ILE A 73 6.03 -8.19 -7.25
C ILE A 73 5.74 -7.19 -6.12
N PHE A 74 6.58 -7.16 -5.09
CA PHE A 74 6.42 -6.20 -4.00
C PHE A 74 6.52 -4.75 -4.48
N LEU A 75 7.42 -4.45 -5.42
CA LEU A 75 7.56 -3.10 -5.96
C LEU A 75 6.32 -2.67 -6.76
N VAL A 76 5.78 -3.56 -7.60
CA VAL A 76 4.53 -3.30 -8.34
C VAL A 76 3.36 -3.09 -7.37
N SER A 77 3.24 -3.94 -6.35
CA SER A 77 2.19 -3.80 -5.34
C SER A 77 2.29 -2.47 -4.57
N LEU A 78 3.51 -2.04 -4.25
CA LEU A 78 3.76 -0.79 -3.56
C LEU A 78 3.34 0.43 -4.41
N LEU A 79 3.54 0.38 -5.73
CA LEU A 79 3.04 1.41 -6.65
C LEU A 79 1.51 1.47 -6.64
N ILE A 80 0.85 0.31 -6.70
CA ILE A 80 -0.62 0.23 -6.69
C ILE A 80 -1.19 0.80 -5.38
N LEU A 81 -0.66 0.38 -4.23
CA LEU A 81 -1.14 0.88 -2.94
C LEU A 81 -0.95 2.40 -2.79
N ASN A 82 0.16 2.96 -3.30
CA ASN A 82 0.39 4.40 -3.25
C ASN A 82 -0.70 5.20 -3.99
N MET A 83 -1.21 4.68 -5.11
CA MET A 83 -2.31 5.34 -5.83
C MET A 83 -3.62 5.33 -5.03
N THR A 84 -3.82 4.31 -4.18
CA THR A 84 -5.02 4.18 -3.32
C THR A 84 -4.89 4.84 -1.94
N GLY A 85 -3.67 5.19 -1.52
CA GLY A 85 -3.37 5.64 -0.15
C GLY A 85 -3.60 7.13 0.14
N PHE A 86 -4.10 7.90 -0.84
CA PHE A 86 -4.31 9.34 -0.71
C PHE A 86 -5.80 9.72 -0.74
N TYR A 87 -6.19 10.65 0.14
CA TYR A 87 -7.51 11.24 0.09
C TYR A 87 -7.71 11.98 -1.24
N PRO A 88 -8.83 11.79 -1.96
CA PRO A 88 -9.17 12.60 -3.11
C PRO A 88 -9.46 14.03 -2.64
N ARG A 89 -8.43 14.88 -2.62
CA ARG A 89 -8.54 16.29 -2.25
C ARG A 89 -9.07 17.04 -3.46
N LYS A 90 -10.36 17.40 -3.44
CA LYS A 90 -10.97 18.21 -4.51
C LYS A 90 -10.44 19.65 -4.39
N LEU A 91 -9.34 19.96 -5.07
CA LEU A 91 -8.86 21.33 -5.28
C LEU A 91 -9.62 21.91 -6.47
N ILE A 92 -10.87 22.35 -6.26
CA ILE A 92 -11.54 23.21 -7.23
C ILE A 92 -11.40 24.63 -6.74
N SER A 93 -10.35 25.30 -7.21
CA SER A 93 -10.49 26.68 -7.59
C SER A 93 -9.89 26.83 -8.98
N SER A 94 -10.62 27.52 -9.85
CA SER A 94 -10.25 27.82 -11.24
C SER A 94 -8.94 28.61 -11.36
N GLU A 95 -8.34 29.04 -10.25
CA GLU A 95 -7.20 29.95 -10.18
C GLU A 95 -5.83 29.25 -10.14
N TYR A 96 -5.77 27.93 -9.95
CA TYR A 96 -4.52 27.13 -9.84
C TYR A 96 -4.28 26.14 -10.99
N MET A 97 -4.97 26.28 -12.13
CA MET A 97 -4.87 25.33 -13.27
C MET A 97 -3.53 25.36 -14.03
N SER A 98 -2.62 26.29 -13.73
CA SER A 98 -1.31 26.34 -14.40
C SER A 98 -0.21 25.61 -13.61
N LEU A 99 0.58 24.78 -14.30
CA LEU A 99 1.69 23.99 -13.74
C LEU A 99 2.70 24.84 -12.96
N HIS A 100 3.02 26.04 -13.48
CA HIS A 100 3.91 26.98 -12.81
C HIS A 100 3.37 27.43 -11.44
N LYS A 101 2.06 27.63 -11.33
CA LYS A 101 1.42 28.12 -10.10
C LYS A 101 1.28 27.00 -9.07
N LEU A 102 1.11 25.74 -9.48
CA LEU A 102 1.12 24.57 -8.59
C LEU A 102 2.46 24.35 -7.89
N ILE A 103 3.57 24.60 -8.57
CA ILE A 103 4.93 24.36 -8.04
C ILE A 103 5.39 25.52 -7.15
N PHE A 104 5.05 26.77 -7.50
CA PHE A 104 5.57 27.97 -6.83
C PHE A 104 4.63 28.64 -5.83
N THR A 105 3.35 28.25 -5.74
CA THR A 105 2.45 28.85 -4.75
C THR A 105 2.47 28.10 -3.41
N LYS A 106 2.58 28.87 -2.33
CA LYS A 106 2.38 28.39 -0.97
C LYS A 106 0.88 28.10 -0.81
N LEU A 107 0.49 26.82 -0.88
CA LEU A 107 -0.88 26.35 -0.70
C LEU A 107 -1.38 26.76 0.70
N SER A 108 -2.05 27.92 0.81
CA SER A 108 -2.71 28.34 2.03
C SER A 108 -4.05 27.62 2.14
N PHE A 109 -4.10 26.64 3.03
CA PHE A 109 -5.30 25.86 3.24
C PHE A 109 -6.33 26.72 3.98
N VAL A 110 -7.40 27.15 3.29
CA VAL A 110 -8.55 27.78 3.96
C VAL A 110 -9.23 26.71 4.81
N LYS A 111 -8.87 26.71 6.10
CA LYS A 111 -9.21 25.70 7.11
C LYS A 111 -10.72 25.60 7.39
N ASN A 112 -11.52 26.58 6.97
CA ASN A 112 -12.89 26.76 7.48
C ASN A 112 -14.03 26.34 6.53
N LEU A 113 -13.78 26.04 5.25
CA LEU A 113 -14.84 25.66 4.28
C LEU A 113 -14.85 24.16 3.93
N THR A 114 -13.86 23.39 4.38
CA THR A 114 -13.60 22.02 3.92
C THR A 114 -13.83 20.95 4.98
N VAL A 115 -14.26 21.28 6.20
CA VAL A 115 -14.53 20.24 7.22
C VAL A 115 -15.89 19.56 7.00
N SER A 116 -16.88 20.26 6.44
CA SER A 116 -18.23 19.70 6.24
C SER A 116 -18.42 18.91 4.94
N ASN A 117 -17.74 19.27 3.84
CA ASN A 117 -17.97 18.64 2.52
C ASN A 117 -17.02 17.48 2.18
N ILE A 118 -15.97 17.22 2.97
CA ILE A 118 -15.14 16.00 2.81
C ILE A 118 -15.90 14.75 3.29
N ILE A 119 -16.81 14.92 4.24
CA ILE A 119 -17.60 13.83 4.84
C ILE A 119 -18.77 13.38 3.92
N LEU A 120 -19.19 14.22 2.98
CA LEU A 120 -20.43 14.06 2.20
C LEU A 120 -20.27 13.48 0.78
N LYS A 121 -19.19 12.78 0.46
CA LYS A 121 -19.19 11.95 -0.76
C LYS A 121 -19.63 10.52 -0.44
N LYS A 122 -20.94 10.29 -0.62
CA LYS A 122 -21.58 8.98 -0.83
C LYS A 122 -21.10 8.39 -2.16
N GLY A 123 -19.81 8.05 -2.27
CA GLY A 123 -19.34 7.19 -3.34
C GLY A 123 -19.46 5.76 -2.87
N GLU A 124 -20.28 4.95 -3.53
CA GLU A 124 -20.32 3.48 -3.39
C GLU A 124 -19.10 2.82 -4.05
N GLN A 125 -17.93 3.46 -3.96
CA GLN A 125 -16.69 2.78 -4.27
C GLN A 125 -16.32 1.97 -3.05
N TYR A 126 -16.20 0.66 -3.24
CA TYR A 126 -15.78 -0.37 -2.28
C TYR A 126 -14.99 0.22 -1.12
N THR A 127 -15.36 -0.17 0.11
CA THR A 127 -14.63 0.25 1.29
C THR A 127 -13.14 -0.02 1.04
N ILE A 128 -12.34 1.05 0.99
CA ILE A 128 -10.93 1.03 0.52
C ILE A 128 -10.07 0.03 1.35
N ILE A 129 -10.61 -0.47 2.48
CA ILE A 129 -10.06 -1.51 3.36
C ILE A 129 -9.92 -2.85 2.63
N GLU A 130 -10.97 -3.30 1.93
CA GLU A 130 -11.00 -4.59 1.22
C GLU A 130 -9.92 -4.65 0.16
N TYR A 131 -9.66 -3.53 -0.53
CA TYR A 131 -8.68 -3.48 -1.60
C TYR A 131 -7.25 -3.78 -1.11
N THR A 132 -6.87 -3.20 0.04
CA THR A 132 -5.55 -3.43 0.64
C THR A 132 -5.38 -4.91 1.03
N LEU A 133 -6.44 -5.50 1.59
CA LEU A 133 -6.44 -6.89 2.05
C LEU A 133 -6.44 -7.87 0.87
N MET A 134 -7.23 -7.62 -0.17
CA MET A 134 -7.25 -8.41 -1.40
C MET A 134 -5.90 -8.39 -2.10
N LEU A 135 -5.26 -7.21 -2.17
CA LEU A 135 -3.96 -7.07 -2.82
C LEU A 135 -2.87 -7.85 -2.07
N LEU A 136 -2.83 -7.76 -0.73
CA LEU A 136 -1.90 -8.55 0.07
C LEU A 136 -2.20 -10.06 0.05
N PHE A 137 -3.44 -10.47 -0.20
CA PHE A 137 -3.81 -11.88 -0.31
C PHE A 137 -3.40 -12.51 -1.66
N ILE A 138 -3.38 -11.71 -2.73
CA ILE A 138 -2.96 -12.16 -4.07
C ILE A 138 -1.45 -12.40 -4.14
N ILE A 139 -0.68 -11.70 -3.30
CA ILE A 139 0.78 -11.78 -3.21
C ILE A 139 1.20 -12.93 -2.30
#